data_AF-A0AAU9Q0L4-F1
#
_entry.id   AF-A0AAU9Q0L4-F1
#
_cell.length_a   1.000
_cell.length_b   1.000
_cell.length_c   1.000
_cell.angle_alpha   90.00
_cell.angle_beta   90.00
_cell.angle_gamma   90.00
#
_symmetry.space_group_name_H-M   'P 1'
#
loop_
_entity.id
_entity.type
_entity.pdbx_description
1 polymer ?
#
loop_
_entity_poly.entity_id
_entity_poly.type
_entity_poly.pdbx_seq_one_letter_code
_entity_poly.pdbx_strand_id
1 'polypeptide(L)'
;MTKMRKKPNHSLINGSGAKLAAQIRKNNGYGSDFKEHPWADSRVESEQCGLEAHHIITTKNLDTPQWKKYREAYEYDINSWENGVMFPSEPDIACQASTHVHRSNHNGGIDFTSVKTKFWKGKDPSVEVKDDVATYLRGLDYKYIKAVYSDIDSIKQNAKSKVYCKPGNKEKFTLHMNQKSKAILAKLNSFLYTISTYGHDYSPVSKVGCAGGDSENKSKNRGYCEHRMKNTSHGILNHQDNEIKQRTLKVGK
;
A
#
# COMPACT_ATOMS: atom_id res chain seq x y z
N MET A 1 17.05 -19.27 -46.24
CA MET A 1 17.72 -18.53 -45.12
C MET A 1 16.67 -18.13 -44.09
N THR A 2 16.60 -18.87 -42.98
CA THR A 2 15.69 -18.57 -41.87
C THR A 2 16.22 -17.33 -41.13
N LYS A 3 15.53 -16.18 -41.23
CA LYS A 3 15.85 -15.00 -40.42
C LYS A 3 15.82 -15.42 -38.95
N MET A 4 16.99 -15.50 -38.30
CA MET A 4 17.05 -15.61 -36.85
C MET A 4 16.34 -14.38 -36.28
N ARG A 5 15.13 -14.57 -35.73
CA ARG A 5 14.46 -13.54 -34.94
C ARG A 5 15.40 -13.17 -33.80
N LYS A 6 15.89 -11.92 -33.78
CA LYS A 6 16.56 -11.35 -32.59
C LYS A 6 15.68 -11.66 -31.39
N LYS A 7 16.21 -12.39 -30.40
CA LYS A 7 15.51 -12.56 -29.13
C LYS A 7 15.29 -11.15 -28.55
N PRO A 8 14.06 -10.77 -28.21
CA PRO A 8 13.84 -9.50 -27.51
C PRO A 8 14.63 -9.52 -26.21
N ASN A 9 15.42 -8.46 -25.98
CA ASN A 9 16.22 -8.28 -24.78
C ASN A 9 15.32 -7.71 -23.68
N HIS A 10 14.49 -8.57 -23.10
CA HIS A 10 13.67 -8.21 -21.96
C HIS A 10 14.54 -8.09 -20.70
N SER A 11 14.24 -7.12 -19.84
CA SER A 11 15.00 -6.93 -18.59
C SER A 11 14.07 -6.87 -17.38
N LEU A 12 14.51 -7.48 -16.29
CA LEU A 12 13.81 -7.43 -15.02
C LEU A 12 13.98 -6.05 -14.37
N ILE A 13 12.88 -5.34 -14.15
CA ILE A 13 12.88 -4.09 -13.40
C ILE A 13 12.76 -4.38 -11.90
N ASN A 14 13.78 -4.01 -11.13
CA ASN A 14 13.79 -4.15 -9.68
C ASN A 14 12.93 -3.06 -9.02
N GLY A 15 12.22 -3.44 -7.95
CA GLY A 15 11.40 -2.51 -7.18
C GLY A 15 12.24 -1.61 -6.28
N SER A 16 11.84 -0.34 -6.18
CA SER A 16 12.48 0.68 -5.35
C SER A 16 11.44 1.70 -4.92
N GLY A 17 11.32 1.96 -3.62
CA GLY A 17 10.42 2.98 -3.08
C GLY A 17 10.71 4.36 -3.66
N ALA A 18 11.99 4.74 -3.76
CA ALA A 18 12.41 6.02 -4.35
C ALA A 18 11.99 6.15 -5.83
N LYS A 19 12.16 5.09 -6.64
CA LYS A 19 11.72 5.12 -8.05
C LYS A 19 10.21 5.20 -8.17
N LEU A 20 9.48 4.48 -7.33
CA LEU A 20 8.02 4.55 -7.28
C LEU A 20 7.56 5.97 -6.90
N ALA A 21 8.14 6.54 -5.84
CA ALA A 21 7.85 7.91 -5.40
C ALA A 21 8.09 8.91 -6.54
N ALA A 22 9.20 8.78 -7.27
CA ALA A 22 9.49 9.64 -8.41
C ALA A 22 8.44 9.53 -9.54
N GLN A 23 7.95 8.32 -9.85
CA GLN A 23 6.86 8.12 -10.82
C GLN A 23 5.54 8.74 -10.34
N ILE A 24 5.24 8.63 -9.05
CA ILE A 24 4.05 9.25 -8.42
C ILE A 24 4.12 10.79 -8.51
N ARG A 25 5.27 11.39 -8.15
CA ARG A 25 5.49 12.85 -8.29
C ARG A 25 5.26 13.32 -9.71
N LYS A 26 5.92 12.66 -10.67
CA LYS A 26 5.83 12.99 -12.09
C LYS A 26 4.38 12.91 -12.60
N ASN A 27 3.64 11.88 -12.19
CA ASN A 27 2.26 11.69 -12.62
C ASN A 27 1.29 12.77 -12.07
N ASN A 28 1.52 13.28 -10.86
CA ASN A 28 0.64 14.30 -10.26
C ASN A 28 1.11 15.74 -10.48
N GLY A 29 2.32 15.94 -11.00
CA GLY A 29 2.86 17.28 -11.20
C GLY A 29 3.36 17.96 -9.93
N TYR A 30 3.71 17.20 -8.87
CA TYR A 30 4.19 17.76 -7.59
C TYR A 30 5.57 18.45 -7.66
N GLY A 31 6.21 18.52 -8.84
CA GLY A 31 7.52 19.12 -9.00
C GLY A 31 8.66 18.21 -8.51
N SER A 32 9.67 18.81 -7.87
CA SER A 32 10.88 18.13 -7.40
C SER A 32 10.70 17.39 -6.08
N ASP A 33 9.64 17.69 -5.32
CA ASP A 33 9.38 17.15 -3.99
C ASP A 33 7.89 16.81 -3.82
N PHE A 34 7.46 16.55 -2.59
CA PHE A 34 6.08 16.24 -2.25
C PHE A 34 5.38 17.38 -1.51
N LYS A 35 5.91 18.62 -1.48
CA LYS A 35 5.29 19.72 -0.74
C LYS A 35 3.85 19.97 -1.17
N GLU A 36 3.52 19.69 -2.43
CA GLU A 36 2.15 19.82 -2.92
C GLU A 36 1.19 18.68 -2.50
N HIS A 37 1.70 17.60 -1.91
CA HIS A 37 0.88 16.47 -1.51
C HIS A 37 0.04 16.81 -0.26
N PRO A 38 -1.26 16.48 -0.22
CA PRO A 38 -2.13 16.85 0.91
C PRO A 38 -1.76 16.29 2.29
N TRP A 39 -0.86 15.30 2.35
CA TRP A 39 -0.33 14.72 3.60
C TRP A 39 1.14 15.04 3.85
N ALA A 40 1.75 15.92 3.04
CA ALA A 40 3.14 16.31 3.21
C ALA A 40 3.33 17.05 4.55
N ASP A 41 4.11 16.48 5.46
CA ASP A 41 4.35 17.06 6.79
C ASP A 41 5.15 18.36 6.68
N SER A 42 4.57 19.49 7.07
CA SER A 42 5.28 20.78 7.08
C SER A 42 6.48 20.81 8.03
N ARG A 43 6.56 19.87 8.98
CA ARG A 43 7.68 19.72 9.91
C ARG A 43 8.89 19.03 9.28
N VAL A 44 8.72 18.37 8.13
CA VAL A 44 9.76 17.55 7.48
C VAL A 44 10.23 18.19 6.18
N GLU A 45 11.44 18.74 6.21
CA GLU A 45 12.14 19.29 5.04
C GLU A 45 12.95 18.18 4.35
N SER A 46 12.26 17.35 3.56
CA SER A 46 12.88 16.35 2.67
C SER A 46 12.13 16.29 1.35
N GLU A 47 12.71 15.64 0.34
CA GLU A 47 12.05 15.43 -0.96
C GLU A 47 10.69 14.73 -0.85
N GLN A 48 10.49 13.91 0.19
CA GLN A 48 9.26 13.17 0.42
C GLN A 48 8.34 13.80 1.48
N CYS A 49 8.80 14.82 2.20
CA CYS A 49 8.02 15.56 3.19
C CYS A 49 7.26 14.64 4.19
N GLY A 50 7.95 13.65 4.76
CA GLY A 50 7.32 12.71 5.71
C GLY A 50 6.34 11.71 5.08
N LEU A 51 6.49 11.44 3.78
CA LEU A 51 5.73 10.41 3.06
C LEU A 51 6.64 9.26 2.61
N GLU A 52 6.05 8.10 2.45
CA GLU A 52 6.71 6.91 1.93
C GLU A 52 5.86 6.27 0.84
N ALA A 53 6.50 5.93 -0.28
CA ALA A 53 5.82 5.25 -1.38
C ALA A 53 5.68 3.76 -1.07
N HIS A 54 4.46 3.25 -1.22
CA HIS A 54 4.13 1.85 -1.00
C HIS A 54 3.73 1.17 -2.30
N HIS A 55 4.41 0.09 -2.66
CA HIS A 55 3.99 -0.80 -3.74
C HIS A 55 2.74 -1.58 -3.31
N ILE A 56 1.60 -1.35 -3.96
CA ILE A 56 0.32 -1.99 -3.64
C ILE A 56 0.37 -3.50 -3.90
N ILE A 57 0.96 -3.92 -5.02
CA ILE A 57 1.46 -5.28 -5.20
C ILE A 57 2.94 -5.22 -4.86
N THR A 58 3.29 -5.70 -3.66
CA THR A 58 4.61 -5.45 -3.07
C THR A 58 5.74 -6.14 -3.82
N THR A 59 6.97 -5.64 -3.63
CA THR A 59 8.19 -6.32 -4.07
C THR A 59 8.24 -7.76 -3.57
N LYS A 60 7.85 -8.02 -2.31
CA LYS A 60 7.77 -9.35 -1.72
C LYS A 60 6.85 -10.28 -2.51
N ASN A 61 5.67 -9.80 -2.92
CA ASN A 61 4.75 -10.60 -3.74
C ASN A 61 5.39 -11.02 -5.09
N LEU A 62 6.24 -10.18 -5.65
CA LEU A 62 6.80 -10.37 -6.99
C LEU A 62 8.26 -10.85 -7.00
N ASP A 63 8.82 -11.18 -5.83
CA ASP A 63 10.20 -11.64 -5.65
C ASP A 63 10.38 -13.17 -5.73
N THR A 64 9.39 -13.89 -6.26
CA THR A 64 9.54 -15.33 -6.53
C THR A 64 10.21 -15.58 -7.89
N PRO A 65 10.89 -16.72 -8.10
CA PRO A 65 11.51 -17.04 -9.40
C PRO A 65 10.52 -17.01 -10.58
N GLN A 66 9.27 -17.42 -10.36
CA GLN A 66 8.23 -17.39 -11.40
C GLN A 66 7.81 -15.96 -11.72
N TRP A 67 7.54 -15.14 -10.70
CA TRP A 67 7.18 -13.74 -10.91
C TRP A 67 8.29 -12.94 -11.55
N LYS A 68 9.57 -13.19 -11.22
CA LYS A 68 10.72 -12.57 -11.92
C LYS A 68 10.67 -12.87 -13.42
N LYS A 69 10.50 -14.15 -13.79
CA LYS A 69 10.38 -14.56 -15.20
C LYS A 69 9.20 -13.90 -15.92
N TYR A 70 8.03 -13.83 -15.29
CA TYR A 70 6.86 -13.21 -15.91
C TYR A 70 7.01 -11.69 -16.04
N ARG A 71 7.53 -11.00 -15.02
CA ARG A 71 7.76 -9.56 -15.10
C ARG A 71 8.78 -9.20 -16.16
N GLU A 72 9.85 -9.98 -16.28
CA GLU A 72 10.82 -9.85 -17.36
C GLU A 72 10.15 -10.08 -18.72
N ALA A 73 9.52 -11.23 -18.93
CA ALA A 73 8.91 -11.58 -20.22
C ALA A 73 7.80 -10.62 -20.70
N TYR A 74 7.13 -9.95 -19.77
CA TYR A 74 6.04 -9.01 -20.06
C TYR A 74 6.40 -7.56 -19.74
N GLU A 75 7.69 -7.26 -19.50
CA GLU A 75 8.23 -5.91 -19.34
C GLU A 75 7.49 -5.09 -18.28
N TYR A 76 7.07 -5.74 -17.20
CA TYR A 76 6.30 -5.10 -16.14
C TYR A 76 7.19 -4.24 -15.25
N ASP A 77 6.95 -2.93 -15.26
CA ASP A 77 7.54 -2.00 -14.33
C ASP A 77 6.79 -2.01 -13.01
N ILE A 78 7.39 -2.65 -12.00
CA ILE A 78 6.86 -2.65 -10.63
C ILE A 78 6.82 -1.24 -10.02
N ASN A 79 7.63 -0.30 -10.50
CA ASN A 79 7.70 1.07 -10.01
C ASN A 79 6.73 2.02 -10.73
N SER A 80 5.88 1.53 -11.62
CA SER A 80 4.84 2.35 -12.24
C SER A 80 3.92 2.93 -11.17
N TRP A 81 3.50 4.19 -11.35
CA TRP A 81 2.63 4.89 -10.42
C TRP A 81 1.28 4.15 -10.24
N GLU A 82 0.85 3.38 -11.25
CA GLU A 82 -0.34 2.53 -11.20
C GLU A 82 -0.26 1.38 -10.18
N ASN A 83 0.92 1.08 -9.65
CA ASN A 83 1.14 0.12 -8.57
C ASN A 83 1.55 0.80 -7.25
N GLY A 84 1.46 2.13 -7.16
CA GLY A 84 1.89 2.89 -5.99
C GLY A 84 0.77 3.60 -5.24
N VAL A 85 1.05 3.96 -4.00
CA VAL A 85 0.29 4.91 -3.18
C VAL A 85 1.25 5.55 -2.17
N MET A 86 1.03 6.82 -1.79
CA MET A 86 1.79 7.49 -0.73
C MET A 86 1.09 7.33 0.62
N PHE A 87 1.86 7.01 1.65
CA PHE A 87 1.40 6.99 3.04
C PHE A 87 2.28 7.89 3.90
N PRO A 88 1.74 8.48 4.98
CA PRO A 88 2.56 9.13 5.98
C PRO A 88 3.58 8.17 6.59
N SER A 89 4.80 8.67 6.80
CA SER A 89 5.79 8.02 7.63
C SER A 89 5.54 8.33 9.10
N GLU A 90 5.06 9.52 9.46
CA GLU A 90 4.90 9.87 10.87
C GLU A 90 3.57 9.33 11.45
N PRO A 91 3.60 8.63 12.61
CA PRO A 91 2.40 8.08 13.23
C PRO A 91 1.32 9.12 13.56
N ASP A 92 1.69 10.31 14.01
CA ASP A 92 0.74 11.35 14.36
C ASP A 92 0.02 11.93 13.13
N ILE A 93 0.71 12.04 11.99
CA ILE A 93 0.08 12.38 10.71
C ILE A 93 -0.88 11.28 10.26
N ALA A 94 -0.44 10.02 10.27
CA ALA A 94 -1.31 8.89 9.93
C ALA A 94 -2.53 8.82 10.86
N CYS A 95 -2.33 9.16 12.14
CA CYS A 95 -3.38 9.29 13.13
C CYS A 95 -4.35 10.42 12.77
N GLN A 96 -3.88 11.63 12.49
CA GLN A 96 -4.73 12.76 12.08
C GLN A 96 -5.48 12.46 10.76
N ALA A 97 -4.78 11.90 9.78
CA ALA A 97 -5.33 11.56 8.46
C ALA A 97 -6.22 10.30 8.46
N SER A 98 -6.31 9.56 9.56
CA SER A 98 -7.05 8.28 9.61
C SER A 98 -6.70 7.31 8.48
N THR A 99 -5.41 7.14 8.24
CA THR A 99 -4.85 6.35 7.14
C THR A 99 -3.71 5.46 7.62
N HIS A 100 -3.25 4.55 6.77
CA HIS A 100 -2.11 3.68 7.09
C HIS A 100 -0.84 4.49 7.29
N VAL A 101 -0.02 4.07 8.26
CA VAL A 101 1.36 4.51 8.42
C VAL A 101 2.30 3.54 7.70
N HIS A 102 3.34 4.06 7.04
CA HIS A 102 4.34 3.24 6.37
C HIS A 102 5.74 3.49 6.97
N ARG A 103 6.03 2.81 8.10
CA ARG A 103 7.35 2.81 8.77
C ARG A 103 8.00 1.44 8.90
N SER A 104 7.24 0.40 8.61
CA SER A 104 7.63 -0.97 8.92
C SER A 104 7.69 -1.80 7.64
N ASN A 105 8.38 -2.94 7.73
CA ASN A 105 8.29 -3.95 6.68
C ASN A 105 6.85 -4.46 6.53
N HIS A 106 6.51 -4.93 5.32
CA HIS A 106 5.16 -5.39 4.96
C HIS A 106 4.73 -6.72 5.62
N ASN A 107 5.46 -7.24 6.61
CA ASN A 107 5.21 -8.57 7.17
C ASN A 107 4.13 -8.58 8.27
N GLY A 108 3.83 -7.41 8.83
CA GLY A 108 2.89 -7.27 9.95
C GLY A 108 1.43 -7.12 9.55
N GLY A 109 1.18 -6.73 8.29
CA GLY A 109 -0.14 -6.43 7.77
C GLY A 109 -1.11 -7.62 7.76
N ILE A 110 -2.39 -7.36 8.02
CA ILE A 110 -3.44 -8.37 8.19
C ILE A 110 -4.44 -8.32 7.02
N ASP A 111 -4.95 -9.50 6.66
CA ASP A 111 -6.15 -9.66 5.83
C ASP A 111 -7.40 -9.86 6.70
N PHE A 112 -8.18 -8.80 6.84
CA PHE A 112 -9.50 -8.83 7.48
C PHE A 112 -10.64 -9.20 6.52
N THR A 113 -10.41 -9.23 5.21
CA THR A 113 -11.42 -9.64 4.21
C THR A 113 -11.87 -11.07 4.48
N SER A 114 -10.92 -11.96 4.73
CA SER A 114 -11.18 -13.38 5.00
C SER A 114 -12.00 -13.64 6.26
N VAL A 115 -12.06 -12.67 7.17
CA VAL A 115 -12.82 -12.76 8.44
C VAL A 115 -13.92 -11.70 8.53
N LYS A 116 -14.22 -11.01 7.42
CA LYS A 116 -15.13 -9.86 7.38
C LYS A 116 -16.54 -10.20 7.86
N THR A 117 -17.03 -11.38 7.52
CA THR A 117 -18.34 -11.88 7.95
C THR A 117 -18.41 -12.11 9.45
N LYS A 118 -17.31 -12.61 10.05
CA LYS A 118 -17.21 -12.89 11.49
C LYS A 118 -17.22 -11.61 12.33
N PHE A 119 -16.50 -10.57 11.91
CA PHE A 119 -16.31 -9.36 12.71
C PHE A 119 -17.32 -8.25 12.38
N TRP A 120 -17.77 -8.12 11.12
CA TRP A 120 -18.58 -6.99 10.68
C TRP A 120 -19.84 -7.39 9.91
N LYS A 121 -20.30 -8.64 10.05
CA LYS A 121 -21.51 -9.15 9.37
C LYS A 121 -21.47 -8.91 7.85
N GLY A 122 -20.27 -8.95 7.25
CA GLY A 122 -20.05 -8.74 5.82
C GLY A 122 -19.91 -7.28 5.38
N LYS A 123 -20.03 -6.31 6.30
CA LYS A 123 -19.80 -4.87 6.03
C LYS A 123 -18.33 -4.49 6.25
N ASP A 124 -17.94 -3.31 5.79
CA ASP A 124 -16.60 -2.77 6.04
C ASP A 124 -16.36 -2.55 7.54
N PRO A 125 -15.09 -2.52 7.99
CA PRO A 125 -14.74 -2.34 9.38
C PRO A 125 -15.48 -1.17 10.03
N SER A 126 -16.34 -1.51 10.99
CA SER A 126 -17.21 -0.56 11.69
C SER A 126 -17.00 -0.55 13.21
N VAL A 127 -16.12 -1.42 13.70
CA VAL A 127 -15.74 -1.52 15.12
C VAL A 127 -14.22 -1.60 15.23
N GLU A 128 -13.68 -1.02 16.30
CA GLU A 128 -12.26 -1.10 16.66
C GLU A 128 -11.81 -2.56 16.77
N VAL A 129 -10.68 -2.88 16.15
CA VAL A 129 -10.04 -4.20 16.25
C VAL A 129 -9.07 -4.18 17.44
N LYS A 130 -9.25 -5.10 18.37
CA LYS A 130 -8.36 -5.28 19.51
C LYS A 130 -7.07 -6.03 19.14
N ASP A 131 -6.01 -5.82 19.90
CA ASP A 131 -4.69 -6.42 19.65
C ASP A 131 -4.65 -7.94 19.77
N ASP A 132 -5.44 -8.51 20.68
CA ASP A 132 -5.58 -9.95 20.84
C ASP A 132 -6.15 -10.59 19.58
N VAL A 133 -7.17 -9.95 18.97
CA VAL A 133 -7.74 -10.36 17.68
C VAL A 133 -6.71 -10.24 16.56
N ALA A 134 -6.05 -9.08 16.44
CA ALA A 134 -5.03 -8.87 15.41
C ALA A 134 -3.87 -9.88 15.52
N THR A 135 -3.42 -10.15 16.75
CA THR A 135 -2.36 -11.11 17.06
C THR A 135 -2.79 -12.53 16.74
N TYR A 136 -3.99 -12.93 17.14
CA TYR A 136 -4.56 -14.24 16.84
C TYR A 136 -4.64 -14.49 15.32
N LEU A 137 -5.17 -13.53 14.56
CA LEU A 137 -5.28 -13.64 13.10
C LEU A 137 -3.91 -13.75 12.42
N ARG A 138 -2.91 -13.03 12.93
CA ARG A 138 -1.54 -13.12 12.44
C ARG A 138 -0.92 -14.50 12.72
N GLY A 139 -1.22 -15.09 13.88
CA GLY A 139 -0.83 -16.46 14.24
C GLY A 139 -1.47 -17.53 13.34
N LEU A 140 -2.69 -17.28 12.86
CA LEU A 140 -3.38 -18.09 11.85
C LEU A 140 -2.94 -17.80 10.40
N ASP A 141 -1.94 -16.94 10.21
CA ASP A 141 -1.38 -16.58 8.90
C ASP A 141 -2.37 -15.84 7.97
N TYR A 142 -3.33 -15.08 8.53
CA TYR A 142 -4.15 -14.10 7.79
C TYR A 142 -3.35 -12.84 7.49
N LYS A 143 -2.28 -12.99 6.71
CA LYS A 143 -1.37 -11.89 6.35
C LYS A 143 -1.78 -11.24 5.04
N TYR A 144 -1.73 -9.91 5.01
CA TYR A 144 -1.98 -9.11 3.81
C TYR A 144 -1.15 -9.61 2.61
N ILE A 145 0.15 -9.86 2.79
CA ILE A 145 1.03 -10.37 1.72
C ILE A 145 0.53 -11.69 1.13
N LYS A 146 0.01 -12.60 1.96
CA LYS A 146 -0.55 -13.88 1.51
C LYS A 146 -1.82 -13.66 0.70
N ALA A 147 -2.69 -12.77 1.18
CA ALA A 147 -3.93 -12.44 0.48
C ALA A 147 -3.66 -11.75 -0.87
N VAL A 148 -2.63 -10.90 -0.96
CA VAL A 148 -2.20 -10.31 -2.24
C VAL A 148 -1.71 -11.39 -3.22
N TYR A 149 -0.96 -12.41 -2.76
CA TYR A 149 -0.59 -13.53 -3.63
C TYR A 149 -1.81 -14.23 -4.23
N SER A 150 -2.86 -14.44 -3.43
CA SER A 150 -4.13 -15.00 -3.90
C SER A 150 -4.84 -14.05 -4.87
N ASP A 151 -4.84 -12.74 -4.60
CA ASP A 151 -5.49 -11.73 -5.46
C ASP A 151 -4.92 -11.70 -6.88
N ILE A 152 -3.62 -11.99 -7.04
CA ILE A 152 -2.89 -11.98 -8.32
C ILE A 152 -2.72 -13.37 -8.94
N ASP A 153 -3.26 -14.44 -8.36
CA ASP A 153 -3.03 -15.81 -8.87
C ASP A 153 -3.58 -16.00 -10.28
N SER A 154 -4.74 -15.43 -10.60
CA SER A 154 -5.29 -15.52 -11.97
C SER A 154 -4.36 -14.90 -13.03
N ILE A 155 -3.65 -13.82 -12.68
CA ILE A 155 -2.64 -13.21 -13.56
C ILE A 155 -1.47 -14.18 -13.76
N LYS A 156 -1.03 -14.83 -12.68
CA LYS A 156 0.00 -15.87 -12.71
C LYS A 156 -0.40 -17.05 -13.61
N GLN A 157 -1.64 -17.53 -13.51
CA GLN A 157 -2.15 -18.62 -14.36
C GLN A 157 -2.22 -18.19 -15.83
N ASN A 158 -2.63 -16.96 -16.12
CA ASN A 158 -2.64 -16.41 -17.48
C ASN A 158 -1.23 -16.29 -18.07
N ALA A 159 -0.26 -15.87 -17.25
CA ALA A 159 1.15 -15.84 -17.64
C ALA A 159 1.69 -17.26 -17.92
N LYS A 160 1.41 -18.22 -17.04
CA LYS A 160 1.79 -19.62 -17.19
C LYS A 160 1.21 -20.26 -18.45
N SER A 161 -0.04 -19.97 -18.78
CA SER A 161 -0.73 -20.46 -19.98
C SER A 161 -0.45 -19.63 -21.24
N LYS A 162 0.51 -18.70 -21.17
CA LYS A 162 0.95 -17.84 -22.29
C LYS A 162 -0.18 -16.98 -22.90
N VAL A 163 -1.21 -16.67 -22.13
CA VAL A 163 -2.33 -15.82 -22.59
C VAL A 163 -1.83 -14.47 -23.09
N TYR A 164 -0.85 -13.87 -22.41
CA TYR A 164 -0.28 -12.57 -22.77
C TYR A 164 0.64 -12.60 -24.00
N CYS A 165 1.05 -13.78 -24.47
CA CYS A 165 1.84 -13.93 -25.69
C CYS A 165 0.96 -13.95 -26.96
N LYS A 166 -0.36 -14.03 -26.82
CA LYS A 166 -1.29 -14.04 -27.96
C LYS A 166 -1.32 -12.66 -28.64
N PRO A 167 -1.53 -12.58 -29.96
CA PRO A 167 -1.71 -11.31 -30.66
C PRO A 167 -2.75 -10.41 -29.98
N GLY A 168 -2.45 -9.12 -29.82
CA GLY A 168 -3.34 -8.14 -29.16
C GLY A 168 -3.36 -8.18 -27.63
N ASN A 169 -2.50 -8.98 -26.98
CA ASN A 169 -2.46 -9.10 -25.51
C ASN A 169 -1.20 -8.53 -24.86
N LYS A 170 -0.32 -7.84 -25.60
CA LYS A 170 0.99 -7.39 -25.11
C LYS A 170 0.85 -6.53 -23.85
N GLU A 171 -0.07 -5.58 -23.84
CA GLU A 171 -0.29 -4.64 -22.73
C GLU A 171 -1.19 -5.23 -21.62
N LYS A 172 -1.82 -6.39 -21.86
CA LYS A 172 -2.82 -6.95 -20.93
C LYS A 172 -2.22 -7.42 -19.61
N PHE A 173 -0.94 -7.83 -19.59
CA PHE A 173 -0.28 -8.20 -18.33
C PHE A 173 -0.25 -7.00 -17.38
N THR A 174 0.30 -5.87 -17.83
CA THR A 174 0.36 -4.62 -17.07
C THR A 174 -1.04 -4.11 -16.74
N LEU A 175 -1.99 -4.15 -17.69
CA LEU A 175 -3.37 -3.77 -17.44
C LEU A 175 -4.00 -4.56 -16.29
N HIS A 176 -3.87 -5.89 -16.29
CA HIS A 176 -4.44 -6.73 -15.24
C HIS A 176 -3.74 -6.50 -13.90
N MET A 177 -2.42 -6.31 -13.89
CA MET A 177 -1.68 -5.94 -12.68
C MET A 177 -2.21 -4.62 -12.10
N ASN A 178 -2.37 -3.59 -12.94
CA ASN A 178 -2.89 -2.28 -12.52
C ASN A 178 -4.34 -2.35 -12.02
N GLN A 179 -5.18 -3.17 -12.66
CA GLN A 179 -6.54 -3.45 -12.18
C GLN A 179 -6.54 -4.12 -10.81
N LYS A 180 -5.61 -5.06 -10.57
CA LYS A 180 -5.44 -5.69 -9.26
C LYS A 180 -4.91 -4.72 -8.21
N SER A 181 -3.96 -3.86 -8.54
CA SER A 181 -3.50 -2.79 -7.65
C SER A 181 -4.66 -1.88 -7.23
N LYS A 182 -5.54 -1.47 -8.16
CA LYS A 182 -6.75 -0.71 -7.84
C LYS A 182 -7.70 -1.47 -6.88
N ALA A 183 -7.93 -2.75 -7.13
CA ALA A 183 -8.80 -3.57 -6.28
C ALA A 183 -8.22 -3.79 -4.87
N ILE A 184 -6.89 -4.00 -4.76
CA ILE A 184 -6.19 -4.12 -3.49
C ILE A 184 -6.21 -2.78 -2.74
N LEU A 185 -6.04 -1.66 -3.45
CA LEU A 185 -6.11 -0.33 -2.83
C LEU A 185 -7.49 -0.06 -2.21
N ALA A 186 -8.57 -0.54 -2.82
CA ALA A 186 -9.91 -0.44 -2.22
C ALA A 186 -10.01 -1.19 -0.88
N LYS A 187 -9.31 -2.33 -0.73
CA LYS A 187 -9.21 -3.07 0.54
C LYS A 187 -8.34 -2.33 1.57
N LEU A 188 -7.26 -1.67 1.14
CA LEU A 188 -6.46 -0.80 2.01
C LEU A 188 -7.29 0.41 2.48
N ASN A 189 -8.03 1.05 1.56
CA ASN A 189 -8.85 2.22 1.86
C ASN A 189 -9.94 1.92 2.89
N SER A 190 -10.49 0.71 2.88
CA SER A 190 -11.49 0.23 3.85
C SER A 190 -10.87 -0.38 5.11
N PHE A 191 -9.55 -0.42 5.24
CA PHE A 191 -8.84 -1.14 6.31
C PHE A 191 -9.15 -2.65 6.38
N LEU A 192 -9.72 -3.21 5.31
CA LEU A 192 -9.83 -4.67 5.17
C LEU A 192 -8.46 -5.31 4.97
N TYR A 193 -7.51 -4.57 4.39
CA TYR A 193 -6.09 -4.89 4.45
C TYR A 193 -5.37 -3.81 5.27
N THR A 194 -4.39 -4.23 6.06
CA THR A 194 -3.43 -3.34 6.72
C THR A 194 -2.01 -3.65 6.24
N ILE A 195 -1.11 -2.67 6.29
CA ILE A 195 0.27 -2.82 5.78
C ILE A 195 1.31 -3.03 6.89
N SER A 196 1.01 -2.66 8.13
CA SER A 196 1.90 -2.77 9.30
C SER A 196 1.31 -3.65 10.40
N THR A 197 2.14 -4.01 11.37
CA THR A 197 1.72 -4.80 12.55
C THR A 197 0.61 -4.13 13.36
N TYR A 198 0.63 -2.80 13.47
CA TYR A 198 -0.35 -2.03 14.23
C TYR A 198 -1.22 -1.16 13.31
N GLY A 199 -1.30 -1.50 12.02
CA GLY A 199 -2.02 -0.70 11.03
C GLY A 199 -3.52 -0.59 11.33
N HIS A 200 -4.10 -1.56 12.04
CA HIS A 200 -5.51 -1.52 12.45
C HIS A 200 -5.81 -0.35 13.41
N ASP A 201 -4.82 0.09 14.18
CA ASP A 201 -4.96 1.21 15.12
C ASP A 201 -5.26 2.54 14.44
N TYR A 202 -4.86 2.71 13.19
CA TYR A 202 -5.05 3.96 12.44
C TYR A 202 -6.35 4.01 11.66
N SER A 203 -7.12 2.91 11.68
CA SER A 203 -8.44 2.89 11.06
C SER A 203 -9.33 4.00 11.61
N PRO A 204 -10.23 4.58 10.81
CA PRO A 204 -11.12 5.66 11.27
C PRO A 204 -11.96 5.30 12.50
N VAL A 205 -12.22 4.02 12.74
CA VAL A 205 -13.03 3.52 13.86
C VAL A 205 -12.22 3.27 15.14
N SER A 206 -10.89 3.29 15.05
CA SER A 206 -10.00 3.02 16.16
C SER A 206 -9.66 4.31 16.92
N LYS A 207 -9.71 4.20 18.25
CA LYS A 207 -9.35 5.26 19.20
C LYS A 207 -7.87 5.20 19.59
N VAL A 208 -7.17 4.11 19.28
CA VAL A 208 -5.74 3.94 19.56
C VAL A 208 -4.91 4.93 18.75
N GLY A 209 -5.01 4.91 17.42
CA GLY A 209 -4.25 5.78 16.53
C GLY A 209 -2.74 5.68 16.77
N CYS A 210 -2.08 6.82 16.95
CA CYS A 210 -0.67 6.89 17.37
C CYS A 210 -0.46 6.71 18.88
N ALA A 211 -1.52 6.74 19.70
CA ALA A 211 -1.47 6.68 21.17
C ALA A 211 -0.52 7.72 21.81
N GLY A 212 -0.39 8.90 21.18
CA GLY A 212 0.54 9.96 21.62
C GLY A 212 2.02 9.65 21.41
N GLY A 213 2.35 8.55 20.71
CA GLY A 213 3.72 8.14 20.43
C GLY A 213 4.12 8.36 18.96
N ASP A 214 5.41 8.20 18.72
CA ASP A 214 6.09 8.31 17.43
C ASP A 214 6.57 6.94 16.89
N SER A 215 6.29 5.85 17.60
CA SER A 215 6.76 4.51 17.24
C SER A 215 5.66 3.64 16.64
N GLU A 216 6.00 2.92 15.58
CA GLU A 216 5.15 1.92 14.94
C GLU A 216 5.83 0.54 15.03
N ASN A 217 6.14 0.13 16.27
CA ASN A 217 6.78 -1.15 16.57
C ASN A 217 6.32 -1.66 17.95
N LYS A 218 6.95 -2.72 18.49
CA LYS A 218 6.61 -3.30 19.80
C LYS A 218 6.64 -2.33 20.99
N SER A 219 7.33 -1.20 20.88
CA SER A 219 7.34 -0.14 21.89
C SER A 219 6.15 0.83 21.80
N LYS A 220 5.30 0.71 20.78
CA LYS A 220 4.16 1.60 20.57
C LYS A 220 3.24 1.57 21.79
N ASN A 221 2.89 2.76 22.29
CA ASN A 221 1.89 2.91 23.35
C ASN A 221 0.56 2.30 22.90
N ARG A 222 -0.14 1.61 23.81
CA ARG A 222 -1.43 0.95 23.53
C ARG A 222 -2.63 1.72 24.09
N GLY A 223 -2.39 2.86 24.74
CA GLY A 223 -3.46 3.77 25.18
C GLY A 223 -4.22 4.40 24.02
N TYR A 224 -5.33 5.06 24.33
CA TYR A 224 -6.06 5.83 23.32
C TYR A 224 -5.39 7.17 23.06
N CYS A 225 -5.37 7.57 21.78
CA CYS A 225 -4.97 8.90 21.40
C CYS A 225 -6.04 9.91 21.84
N GLU A 226 -5.65 10.94 22.59
CA GLU A 226 -6.55 11.98 23.07
C GLU A 226 -7.33 12.66 21.93
N HIS A 227 -6.64 12.91 20.80
CA HIS A 227 -7.25 13.52 19.62
C HIS A 227 -8.30 12.60 18.98
N ARG A 228 -8.07 11.29 18.95
CA ARG A 228 -9.07 10.32 18.47
C ARG A 228 -10.27 10.25 19.41
N MET A 229 -10.03 10.26 20.71
CA MET A 229 -11.10 10.24 21.73
C MET A 229 -12.00 11.47 21.67
N LYS A 230 -11.40 12.64 21.45
CA LYS A 230 -12.12 13.93 21.38
C LYS A 230 -12.60 14.28 19.98
N ASN A 231 -12.27 13.46 18.98
CA ASN A 231 -12.50 13.75 17.56
C ASN A 231 -11.91 15.11 17.14
N THR A 232 -10.70 15.40 17.59
CA THR A 232 -9.95 16.62 17.27
C THR A 232 -8.74 16.30 16.40
N SER A 233 -8.19 17.35 15.79
CA SER A 233 -6.95 17.30 15.02
C SER A 233 -5.72 17.26 15.92
N HIS A 234 -4.61 16.70 15.44
CA HIS A 234 -3.29 16.91 16.07
C HIS A 234 -2.75 18.32 15.81
N GLY A 235 -3.44 19.13 14.98
CA GLY A 235 -3.01 20.49 14.63
C GLY A 235 -1.86 20.52 13.64
N ILE A 236 -1.57 19.40 12.98
CA ILE A 236 -0.48 19.28 12.01
C ILE A 236 -0.98 19.80 10.66
N LEU A 237 -0.21 20.70 10.05
CA LEU A 237 -0.49 21.29 8.75
C LEU A 237 0.39 20.65 7.68
N ASN A 238 -0.05 20.75 6.43
CA ASN A 238 0.81 20.44 5.29
C ASN A 238 1.65 21.66 4.88
N HIS A 239 2.53 21.48 3.90
CA HIS A 239 3.41 22.54 3.36
C HIS A 239 2.65 23.71 2.70
N GLN A 240 1.34 23.64 2.58
CA GLN A 240 0.47 24.70 2.08
C GLN A 240 -0.44 25.27 3.17
N ASP A 241 -0.05 25.11 4.44
CA ASP A 241 -0.75 25.59 5.63
C ASP A 241 -2.19 25.06 5.79
N ASN A 242 -2.51 23.94 5.12
CA ASN A 242 -3.81 23.29 5.26
C ASN A 242 -3.73 22.16 6.29
N GLU A 243 -4.80 22.01 7.06
CA GLU A 243 -4.96 20.86 7.94
C GLU A 243 -4.93 19.55 7.16
N ILE A 244 -4.11 18.60 7.61
CA ILE A 244 -4.06 17.24 7.05
C ILE A 244 -5.33 16.49 7.44
N LYS A 245 -6.08 16.00 6.44
CA LYS A 245 -7.38 15.32 6.62
C LYS A 245 -7.41 13.93 6.01
N GLN A 246 -8.38 13.13 6.46
CA GLN A 246 -8.69 11.86 5.81
C GLN A 246 -9.09 12.07 4.35
N ARG A 247 -8.66 11.16 3.49
CA ARG A 247 -9.05 11.11 2.09
C ARG A 247 -9.12 9.68 1.60
N THR A 248 -9.87 9.47 0.52
CA THR A 248 -9.85 8.19 -0.20
C THR A 248 -8.48 7.98 -0.84
N LEU A 249 -7.88 6.82 -0.59
CA LEU A 249 -6.65 6.40 -1.26
C LEU A 249 -6.85 6.33 -2.78
N LYS A 250 -5.89 6.85 -3.52
CA LYS A 250 -5.88 6.78 -4.99
C LYS A 250 -4.56 6.21 -5.46
N VAL A 251 -4.63 5.35 -6.46
CA VAL A 251 -3.44 4.79 -7.08
C VAL A 251 -2.59 5.94 -7.63
N GLY A 252 -1.30 5.85 -7.35
CA GLY A 252 -0.28 6.82 -7.68
C GLY A 252 -0.57 8.20 -7.13
N LYS A 253 -1.16 8.29 -5.94
CA LYS A 253 -1.28 9.54 -5.18
C LYS A 253 -0.78 9.35 -3.77
#